data_AF-A0A3A6N6U5-F1
#
_entry.id   AF-A0A3A6N6U5-F1
#
_cell.length_a   1.000
_cell.length_b   1.000
_cell.length_c   1.000
_cell.angle_alpha   90.00
_cell.angle_beta   90.00
_cell.angle_gamma   90.00
#
_symmetry.space_group_name_H-M   'P 1'
#
loop_
_entity.id
_entity.type
_entity.pdbx_description
1 polymer ?
#
loop_
_entity_poly.entity_id
_entity_poly.type
_entity_poly.pdbx_seq_one_letter_code
_entity_poly.pdbx_strand_id
1 'polypeptide(L)'
;MDWKMLLLGGIGLFGLYLVGSALIAPFRFLIRIAVALLLGGLLLVLVNWAGSIFHFHIAVNPITMLAAGACPVPGLILLGLLRLFVV
;
A
#
# COMPACT_ATOMS: atom_id res chain seq x y z
N MET A 1 37.06 18.55 -31.07
CA MET A 1 36.02 18.11 -30.12
C MET A 1 36.67 17.10 -29.20
N ASP A 2 37.02 17.56 -28.01
CA ASP A 2 37.86 16.83 -27.06
C ASP A 2 37.16 15.54 -26.60
N TRP A 3 37.71 14.38 -26.98
CA TRP A 3 37.19 13.04 -26.64
C TRP A 3 36.89 12.86 -25.13
N LYS A 4 37.58 13.64 -24.31
CA LYS A 4 37.39 13.74 -22.85
C LYS A 4 35.98 14.21 -22.47
N MET A 5 35.37 15.12 -23.23
CA MET A 5 34.00 15.60 -22.99
C MET A 5 32.97 14.50 -23.26
N LEU A 6 33.18 13.67 -24.27
CA LEU A 6 32.31 12.53 -24.57
C LEU A 6 32.38 11.47 -23.45
N LEU A 7 33.58 11.18 -22.92
CA LEU A 7 33.73 10.28 -21.78
C LEU A 7 33.07 10.80 -20.51
N LEU A 8 33.33 12.06 -20.15
CA LEU A 8 32.72 12.69 -18.97
C LEU A 8 31.19 12.77 -19.07
N GLY A 9 30.68 13.12 -20.26
CA GLY A 9 29.24 13.13 -20.53
C GLY A 9 28.60 11.74 -20.43
N GLY A 10 29.27 10.71 -21.00
CA GLY A 10 28.81 9.33 -20.92
C GLY A 10 28.76 8.78 -19.50
N ILE A 11 29.81 9.03 -18.70
CA ILE A 11 29.87 8.63 -17.29
C ILE A 11 28.81 9.38 -16.46
N GLY A 12 28.60 10.68 -16.72
CA GLY A 12 27.56 11.48 -16.06
C GLY A 12 26.15 10.98 -16.35
N LEU A 13 25.84 10.68 -17.62
CA LEU A 13 24.54 10.10 -18.00
C LEU A 13 24.34 8.71 -17.39
N PHE A 14 25.38 7.88 -17.37
CA PHE A 14 25.30 6.54 -16.79
C PHE A 14 25.05 6.60 -15.28
N GLY A 15 25.73 7.50 -14.57
CA GLY A 15 25.49 7.75 -13.15
C GLY A 15 24.07 8.27 -12.88
N LEU A 16 23.58 9.22 -13.68
CA LEU A 16 22.22 9.75 -13.57
C LEU A 16 21.16 8.66 -13.79
N TYR A 17 21.37 7.76 -14.77
CA TYR A 17 20.47 6.64 -15.03
C TYR A 17 20.41 5.65 -13.86
N LEU A 18 21.56 5.34 -13.25
CA LEU A 18 21.61 4.45 -12.08
C LEU A 18 20.84 5.03 -10.90
N VAL A 19 21.07 6.31 -10.60
CA VAL A 19 20.39 7.01 -9.49
C VAL A 19 18.90 7.15 -9.76
N GLY A 20 18.52 7.53 -10.99
CA GLY A 20 17.11 7.65 -11.39
C GLY A 20 16.36 6.31 -11.29
N SER A 21 16.97 5.23 -11.76
CA SER A 21 16.36 3.89 -11.70
C SER A 21 16.21 3.39 -10.26
N ALA A 22 17.22 3.62 -9.41
CA ALA A 22 17.17 3.26 -8.00
C ALA A 22 16.07 4.01 -7.22
N LEU A 23 15.75 5.24 -7.62
CA LEU A 23 14.70 6.06 -6.98
C LEU A 23 13.27 5.71 -7.45
N ILE A 24 13.12 5.21 -8.68
CA ILE A 24 11.81 4.82 -9.23
C ILE A 24 11.27 3.55 -8.54
N ALA A 25 12.15 2.62 -8.16
CA ALA A 25 11.77 1.37 -7.49
C ALA A 25 10.99 1.58 -6.16
N PRO A 26 11.49 2.36 -5.17
CA PRO A 26 10.76 2.60 -3.92
C PRO A 26 9.50 3.45 -4.12
N PHE A 27 9.50 4.37 -5.08
CA PHE A 27 8.33 5.20 -5.38
C PHE A 27 7.13 4.35 -5.84
N ARG A 28 7.39 3.34 -6.66
CA ARG A 28 6.36 2.41 -7.13
C ARG A 28 5.75 1.59 -5.98
N PHE A 29 6.55 1.23 -4.98
CA PHE A 29 6.08 0.53 -3.79
C PHE A 29 5.19 1.42 -2.92
N LEU A 30 5.58 2.69 -2.75
CA LEU A 30 4.82 3.67 -1.97
C LEU A 30 3.41 3.90 -2.56
N ILE A 31 3.32 4.04 -3.89
CA ILE A 31 2.04 4.18 -4.60
C ILE A 31 1.17 2.94 -4.40
N ARG A 32 1.75 1.74 -4.49
CA ARG A 32 1.01 0.49 -4.31
C ARG A 32 0.41 0.38 -2.89
N ILE A 33 1.16 0.77 -1.87
CA ILE A 33 0.66 0.82 -0.48
C ILE A 33 -0.45 1.86 -0.36
N ALA A 34 -0.25 3.07 -0.90
CA ALA A 34 -1.25 4.13 -0.83
C ALA A 34 -2.60 3.71 -1.45
N VAL A 35 -2.57 3.05 -2.61
CA VAL A 35 -3.78 2.53 -3.27
C VAL A 35 -4.44 1.43 -2.44
N ALA A 36 -3.67 0.51 -1.87
CA ALA A 36 -4.21 -0.55 -1.00
C ALA A 36 -4.86 0.02 0.28
N LEU A 37 -4.26 1.06 0.86
CA LEU A 37 -4.76 1.76 2.04
C LEU A 37 -6.05 2.51 1.74
N LEU A 38 -6.14 3.19 0.59
CA LEU A 38 -7.35 3.86 0.12
C LEU A 38 -8.50 2.88 -0.13
N LEU A 39 -8.24 1.78 -0.86
CA LEU A 39 -9.25 0.75 -1.15
C LEU A 39 -9.71 0.06 0.12
N GLY A 40 -8.78 -0.34 1.00
CA GLY A 40 -9.10 -0.99 2.26
C GLY A 40 -9.80 -0.08 3.27
N GLY A 41 -9.46 1.20 3.30
CA GLY A 41 -10.18 2.22 4.06
C GLY A 41 -11.61 2.40 3.56
N LEU A 42 -11.81 2.48 2.24
CA LEU A 42 -13.15 2.57 1.65
C LEU A 42 -14.02 1.35 1.99
N LEU A 43 -13.46 0.14 1.88
CA LEU A 43 -14.11 -1.11 2.27
C LEU A 43 -14.47 -1.14 3.76
N LEU A 44 -13.54 -0.75 4.64
CA LEU A 44 -13.79 -0.68 6.09
C LEU A 44 -14.90 0.30 6.46
N VAL A 45 -14.96 1.45 5.80
CA VAL A 45 -16.03 2.43 6.02
C VAL A 45 -17.37 1.83 5.61
N LEU A 46 -17.45 1.21 4.43
CA LEU A 46 -18.67 0.56 3.96
C LEU A 46 -19.13 -0.58 4.90
N VAL A 47 -18.21 -1.41 5.36
CA VAL A 47 -18.49 -2.50 6.30
C VAL A 47 -18.90 -1.96 7.67
N ASN A 48 -18.24 -0.92 8.19
CA ASN A 48 -18.59 -0.31 9.47
C ASN A 48 -19.98 0.36 9.40
N TRP A 49 -20.36 0.89 8.23
CA TRP A 49 -21.68 1.45 7.99
C TRP A 49 -22.76 0.35 7.92
N ALA A 50 -22.51 -0.75 7.19
CA ALA A 50 -23.43 -1.89 7.13
C ALA A 50 -23.51 -2.66 8.46
N GLY A 51 -22.39 -2.77 9.17
CA GLY A 51 -22.24 -3.45 10.46
C GLY A 51 -22.69 -2.63 11.67
N SER A 52 -22.99 -1.33 11.48
CA SER A 52 -23.61 -0.49 12.50
C SER A 52 -24.95 -1.05 12.98
N ILE A 53 -25.65 -1.80 12.12
CA ILE A 53 -26.90 -2.50 12.45
C ILE A 53 -26.64 -3.64 13.46
N PHE A 54 -25.42 -4.16 13.49
CA PHE A 54 -24.98 -5.28 14.34
C PHE A 54 -24.05 -4.83 15.50
N HIS A 55 -23.94 -3.52 15.79
CA HIS A 55 -23.00 -2.95 16.78
C HIS A 55 -21.52 -3.33 16.54
N PHE A 56 -21.14 -3.62 15.29
CA PHE A 56 -19.76 -3.94 14.92
C PHE A 56 -19.00 -2.66 14.52
N HIS A 57 -18.14 -2.18 15.41
CA HIS A 57 -17.22 -1.07 15.12
C HIS A 57 -15.78 -1.59 15.02
N ILE A 58 -15.26 -1.67 13.80
CA ILE A 58 -13.84 -2.00 13.56
C ILE A 58 -13.05 -0.68 13.55
N ALA A 59 -11.98 -0.62 14.35
CA ALA A 59 -11.11 0.55 14.37
C ALA A 59 -10.45 0.77 12.99
N VAL A 60 -10.63 1.98 12.44
CA VAL A 60 -10.12 2.39 11.14
C VAL A 60 -8.67 2.87 11.31
N ASN A 61 -7.70 1.96 11.13
CA ASN A 61 -6.27 2.19 11.30
C ASN A 61 -5.54 1.72 10.02
N PRO A 62 -4.45 2.37 9.55
CA PRO A 62 -3.67 1.90 8.40
C PRO A 62 -3.36 0.39 8.37
N ILE A 63 -3.15 -0.25 9.54
CA ILE A 63 -2.94 -1.71 9.63
C ILE A 63 -4.21 -2.47 9.22
N THR A 64 -5.38 -2.06 9.72
CA THR A 64 -6.67 -2.71 9.37
C THR A 64 -7.09 -2.38 7.95
N MET A 65 -6.77 -1.18 7.44
CA MET A 65 -6.98 -0.82 6.03
C MET A 65 -6.16 -1.68 5.09
N LEU A 66 -4.87 -1.87 5.36
CA LEU A 66 -4.03 -2.75 4.53
C LEU A 66 -4.50 -4.21 4.58
N ALA A 67 -4.93 -4.68 5.75
CA ALA A 67 -5.50 -6.02 5.90
C ALA A 67 -6.83 -6.19 5.13
N ALA A 68 -7.73 -5.21 5.21
CA ALA A 68 -9.01 -5.22 4.49
C ALA A 68 -8.81 -5.10 2.96
N GLY A 69 -7.86 -4.29 2.51
CA GLY A 69 -7.49 -4.16 1.10
C GLY A 69 -6.77 -5.37 0.53
N ALA A 70 -5.99 -6.10 1.34
CA ALA A 70 -5.28 -7.31 0.92
C ALA A 70 -6.13 -8.59 1.01
N CYS A 71 -7.16 -8.60 1.85
CA CYS A 71 -7.93 -9.78 2.20
C CYS A 71 -9.44 -9.47 2.26
N PRO A 72 -10.09 -9.12 1.13
CA PRO A 72 -11.47 -8.63 1.12
C PRO A 72 -12.51 -9.62 1.66
N VAL A 73 -12.22 -10.92 1.69
CA VAL A 73 -13.15 -11.98 2.17
C VAL A 73 -12.61 -12.73 3.41
N PRO A 74 -11.34 -13.16 3.47
CA PRO A 74 -10.86 -13.98 4.60
C PRO A 74 -10.68 -13.20 5.91
N GLY A 75 -10.33 -11.91 5.85
CA GLY A 75 -10.08 -11.09 7.05
C GLY A 75 -11.35 -10.74 7.85
N LEU A 76 -12.47 -10.52 7.16
CA LEU A 76 -13.78 -10.26 7.79
C LEU A 76 -14.34 -11.50 8.48
N ILE A 77 -14.18 -12.67 7.84
CA ILE A 77 -14.63 -13.95 8.39
C ILE A 77 -13.79 -14.34 9.60
N LEU A 78 -12.47 -14.14 9.55
CA LEU A 78 -11.58 -14.48 10.66
C LEU A 78 -11.78 -13.56 11.89
N LEU A 79 -12.02 -12.25 11.68
CA LEU A 79 -12.39 -11.32 12.76
C LEU A 79 -13.77 -11.63 13.35
N GLY A 80 -14.75 -12.00 12.53
CA GLY A 80 -16.06 -12.44 12.99
C GLY A 80 -16.01 -13.74 13.80
N LEU A 81 -15.24 -14.73 13.33
CA LEU A 81 -15.05 -16.00 14.03
C LEU A 81 -14.28 -15.83 15.34
N LEU A 82 -13.25 -14.97 15.37
CA LEU A 82 -12.48 -14.72 16.59
C LEU A 82 -13.36 -14.09 17.68
N ARG A 83 -14.28 -13.19 17.30
CA ARG A 83 -15.31 -12.62 18.19
C ARG A 83 -16.28 -13.67 18.73
N LEU A 84 -16.61 -14.69 17.95
CA LEU A 84 -17.54 -15.76 18.34
C LEU A 84 -16.90 -16.74 19.35
N PHE A 85 -15.57 -16.89 19.31
CA PHE A 85 -14.83 -17.77 20.22
C PHE A 85 -14.28 -17.08 21.47
N VAL A 86 -14.11 -15.75 21.47
CA VAL A 86 -13.42 -15.02 22.56
C VAL A 86 -14.35 -14.37 23.60
N VAL A 87 -15.68 -14.42 23.39
CA VAL A 87 -16.72 -13.68 24.19
C VAL A 87 -16.75 -12.19 23.88
#